data_AF-A0A0A8ULL8-F1
#
_entry.id   AF-A0A0A8ULL8-F1
#
_cell.length_a   1.000
_cell.length_b   1.000
_cell.length_c   1.000
_cell.angle_alpha   90.00
_cell.angle_beta   90.00
_cell.angle_gamma   90.00
#
_symmetry.space_group_name_H-M   'P 1'
#
loop_
_entity.id
_entity.type
_entity.pdbx_description
1 polymer ?
#
loop_
_entity_poly.entity_id
_entity_poly.type
_entity_poly.pdbx_seq_one_letter_code
_entity_poly.pdbx_strand_id
1 'polypeptide(L)'
;MFRVTKNQVMEGKERLLTLLEANDPHTTLAVFDTFPFYPDDVARLVHIINNNTQMLVLKLWDCRLQPGDRSAIATAILNNNSLLHVSMEVYADDTPALKNLIAEAQQHIQANNDKSTMSLT
;
A
#
# COMPACT_ATOMS: atom_id res chain seq x y z
N MET A 1 6.62 30.03 9.39
CA MET A 1 7.42 28.82 9.06
C MET A 1 7.06 27.76 10.10
N PHE A 2 6.19 26.81 9.76
CA PHE A 2 5.79 25.75 10.69
C PHE A 2 6.82 24.63 10.63
N ARG A 3 7.55 24.39 11.73
CA ARG A 3 8.42 23.23 11.88
C ARG A 3 7.53 22.04 12.24
N VAL A 4 7.29 21.17 11.28
CA VAL A 4 6.73 19.84 11.56
C VAL A 4 7.79 19.06 12.34
N THR A 5 7.44 18.58 13.52
CA THR A 5 8.35 17.77 14.35
C THR A 5 8.23 16.29 13.99
N LYS A 6 9.29 15.51 14.21
CA LYS A 6 9.30 14.06 13.94
C LYS A 6 8.14 13.31 14.63
N ASN A 7 7.67 13.79 15.78
CA ASN A 7 6.52 13.23 16.48
C ASN A 7 5.19 13.46 15.72
N GLN A 8 4.97 14.65 15.17
CA GLN A 8 3.75 14.96 14.40
C GLN A 8 3.68 14.19 13.08
N VAL A 9 4.83 13.90 12.47
CA VAL A 9 4.94 13.04 11.28
C VAL A 9 4.49 11.61 11.63
N MET A 10 5.01 11.04 12.72
CA MET A 10 4.64 9.69 13.14
C MET A 10 3.16 9.59 13.57
N GLU A 11 2.61 10.63 14.20
CA GLU A 11 1.17 10.71 14.49
C GLU A 11 0.31 10.65 13.23
N GLY A 12 0.76 11.25 12.12
CA GLY A 12 0.07 11.18 10.83
C GLY A 12 0.03 9.76 10.25
N LYS A 13 1.16 9.05 10.27
CA LYS A 13 1.24 7.64 9.84
C LYS A 13 0.33 6.76 10.69
N GLU A 14 0.42 6.88 12.02
CA GLU A 14 -0.39 6.08 12.94
C GLU A 14 -1.89 6.33 12.80
N ARG A 15 -2.28 7.59 12.65
CA ARG A 15 -3.68 7.95 12.42
C ARG A 15 -4.20 7.35 11.12
N LEU A 16 -3.43 7.43 10.03
CA LEU A 16 -3.84 6.87 8.75
C LEU A 16 -3.96 5.35 8.83
N LEU A 17 -2.96 4.65 9.39
CA LEU A 17 -3.02 3.20 9.57
C LEU A 17 -4.24 2.78 10.41
N THR A 18 -4.57 3.53 11.46
CA THR A 18 -5.74 3.26 12.30
C THR A 18 -7.07 3.41 11.54
N LEU A 19 -7.20 4.45 10.70
CA LEU A 19 -8.40 4.63 9.88
C LEU A 19 -8.54 3.52 8.83
N LEU A 20 -7.42 3.10 8.24
CA LEU A 20 -7.40 2.00 7.29
C LEU A 20 -7.73 0.67 7.97
N GLU A 21 -7.24 0.39 9.18
CA GLU A 21 -7.65 -0.81 9.93
C GLU A 21 -9.15 -0.84 10.24
N ALA A 22 -9.72 0.32 10.55
CA ALA A 22 -11.15 0.46 10.79
C ALA A 22 -12.01 0.27 9.52
N ASN A 23 -11.38 0.09 8.35
CA ASN A 23 -12.04 0.04 7.05
C ASN A 23 -12.93 1.29 6.85
N ASP A 24 -12.40 2.45 7.22
CA ASP A 24 -13.14 3.72 7.21
C ASP A 24 -13.59 4.09 5.78
N PRO A 25 -14.90 4.30 5.54
CA PRO A 25 -15.45 4.55 4.20
C PRO A 25 -15.06 5.92 3.63
N HIS A 26 -14.50 6.81 4.44
CA HIS A 26 -14.03 8.13 4.01
C HIS A 26 -12.52 8.12 3.68
N THR A 27 -11.83 7.01 3.93
CA THR A 27 -10.39 6.87 3.74
C THR A 27 -10.10 5.90 2.58
N THR A 28 -10.30 6.38 1.35
CA THR A 28 -10.13 5.58 0.13
C THR A 28 -8.72 5.70 -0.49
N LEU A 29 -7.93 6.67 -0.02
CA LEU A 29 -6.58 6.97 -0.50
C LEU A 29 -5.59 6.94 0.67
N ALA A 30 -4.60 6.06 0.57
CA ALA A 30 -3.46 5.98 1.48
C ALA A 30 -2.18 6.40 0.76
N VAL A 31 -1.54 7.46 1.24
CA VAL A 31 -0.25 7.94 0.73
C VAL A 31 0.76 7.98 1.86
N PHE A 32 1.79 7.17 1.73
CA PHE A 32 2.97 7.21 2.56
C PHE A 32 4.14 7.66 1.68
N ASP A 33 4.62 8.86 1.94
CA ASP A 33 5.78 9.47 1.31
C ASP A 33 6.80 9.81 2.39
N THR A 34 8.05 9.31 2.26
CA THR A 34 9.14 9.61 3.20
C THR A 34 8.88 9.12 4.64
N PHE A 35 7.97 8.16 4.83
CA PHE A 35 7.68 7.53 6.13
C PHE A 35 8.35 6.16 6.24
N PRO A 36 9.34 5.97 7.13
CA PRO A 36 9.93 4.65 7.31
C PRO A 36 8.89 3.67 7.87
N PHE A 37 8.82 2.51 7.23
CA PHE A 37 8.09 1.34 7.72
C PHE A 37 9.06 0.41 8.44
N TYR A 38 8.79 0.16 9.72
CA TYR A 38 9.44 -0.87 10.51
C TYR A 38 8.68 -2.21 10.38
N PRO A 39 9.25 -3.34 10.82
CA PRO A 39 8.62 -4.65 10.65
C PRO A 39 7.16 -4.71 11.14
N ASP A 40 6.85 -4.07 12.27
CA ASP A 40 5.48 -4.01 12.80
C ASP A 40 4.54 -3.19 11.90
N ASP A 41 5.02 -2.09 11.31
CA ASP A 41 4.25 -1.31 10.34
C ASP A 41 3.93 -2.12 9.08
N VAL A 42 4.91 -2.92 8.60
CA VAL A 42 4.75 -3.77 7.42
C VAL A 42 3.73 -4.87 7.70
N ALA A 43 3.86 -5.56 8.84
CA ALA A 43 2.90 -6.59 9.24
C ALA A 43 1.48 -6.03 9.35
N ARG A 44 1.35 -4.83 9.94
CA ARG A 44 0.10 -4.09 10.05
C ARG A 44 -0.46 -3.71 8.68
N LEU A 45 0.35 -3.16 7.79
CA LEU A 45 -0.09 -2.81 6.42
C LEU A 45 -0.50 -4.05 5.61
N VAL A 46 0.21 -5.16 5.74
CA VAL A 46 -0.17 -6.44 5.12
C VAL A 46 -1.53 -6.90 5.63
N HIS A 47 -1.77 -6.80 6.94
CA HIS A 47 -3.08 -7.10 7.51
C HIS A 47 -4.18 -6.18 6.95
N ILE A 48 -3.93 -4.87 6.91
CA ILE A 48 -4.83 -3.88 6.33
C ILE A 48 -5.16 -4.24 4.87
N ILE A 49 -4.15 -4.46 4.02
CA ILE A 49 -4.35 -4.77 2.60
C ILE A 49 -5.22 -6.03 2.44
N ASN A 50 -5.03 -7.07 3.25
CA ASN A 50 -5.83 -8.29 3.10
C ASN A 50 -7.31 -8.11 3.49
N ASN A 51 -7.66 -7.13 4.32
CA ASN A 51 -8.98 -7.02 4.94
C ASN A 51 -9.75 -5.74 4.56
N ASN A 52 -9.06 -4.69 4.14
CA ASN A 52 -9.65 -3.40 3.85
C ASN A 52 -10.24 -3.41 2.42
N THR A 53 -11.52 -3.03 2.33
CA THR A 53 -12.28 -2.96 1.08
C THR A 53 -12.61 -1.53 0.66
N GLN A 54 -12.34 -0.53 1.49
CA GLN A 54 -12.60 0.88 1.22
C GLN A 54 -11.40 1.60 0.60
N MET A 55 -10.18 1.13 0.89
CA MET A 55 -8.93 1.64 0.35
C MET A 55 -8.82 1.21 -1.11
N LEU A 56 -8.92 2.20 -2.00
CA LEU A 56 -8.85 2.01 -3.46
C LEU A 56 -7.46 2.32 -3.99
N VAL A 57 -6.72 3.19 -3.30
CA VAL A 57 -5.41 3.68 -3.75
C VAL A 57 -4.39 3.59 -2.63
N LEU A 58 -3.25 2.92 -2.90
CA LEU A 58 -2.11 2.84 -1.99
C LEU A 58 -0.83 3.35 -2.67
N LYS A 59 -0.11 4.25 -2.01
CA LYS A 59 1.18 4.78 -2.49
C LYS A 59 2.23 4.66 -1.38
N LEU A 60 3.37 4.05 -1.71
CA LEU A 60 4.49 3.77 -0.82
C LEU A 60 5.78 4.29 -1.47
N TRP A 61 6.15 5.53 -1.14
CA TRP A 61 7.33 6.20 -1.70
C TRP A 61 8.32 6.55 -0.59
N ASP A 62 9.60 6.30 -0.81
CA ASP A 62 10.68 6.45 0.17
C ASP A 62 10.32 5.92 1.58
N CYS A 63 9.66 4.76 1.62
CA CYS A 63 9.18 4.14 2.85
C CYS A 63 10.23 3.23 3.52
N ARG A 64 11.44 3.16 2.96
CA ARG A 64 12.58 2.31 3.39
C ARG A 64 12.26 0.81 3.46
N LEU A 65 11.32 0.36 2.64
CA LEU A 65 10.89 -1.04 2.55
C LEU A 65 12.03 -1.90 2.02
N GLN A 66 12.38 -2.95 2.77
CA GLN A 66 13.34 -3.95 2.34
C GLN A 66 12.72 -4.86 1.26
N PRO A 67 13.53 -5.61 0.48
CA PRO A 67 13.00 -6.56 -0.49
C PRO A 67 11.93 -7.51 0.07
N GLY A 68 12.13 -8.01 1.30
CA GLY A 68 11.17 -8.90 1.97
C GLY A 68 9.84 -8.21 2.31
N ASP A 69 9.87 -6.93 2.70
CA ASP A 69 8.67 -6.15 2.98
C ASP A 69 7.83 -5.95 1.71
N ARG A 70 8.51 -5.63 0.61
CA ARG A 70 7.87 -5.43 -0.70
C ARG A 70 7.30 -6.73 -1.25
N SER A 71 7.97 -7.87 -1.03
CA SER A 71 7.40 -9.18 -1.32
C SER A 71 6.11 -9.43 -0.54
N ALA A 72 6.11 -9.20 0.79
CA ALA A 72 4.94 -9.42 1.63
C ALA A 72 3.75 -8.54 1.22
N ILE A 73 4.02 -7.26 0.93
CA ILE A 73 3.01 -6.30 0.45
C ILE A 73 2.46 -6.73 -0.92
N ALA A 74 3.33 -7.12 -1.87
CA ALA A 74 2.89 -7.59 -3.19
C ALA A 74 2.01 -8.84 -3.09
N THR A 75 2.37 -9.80 -2.23
CA THR A 75 1.52 -10.98 -1.96
C THR A 75 0.17 -10.60 -1.35
N ALA A 76 0.13 -9.63 -0.44
CA ALA A 76 -1.14 -9.15 0.12
C ALA A 76 -2.02 -8.48 -0.94
N ILE A 77 -1.42 -7.71 -1.85
CA ILE A 77 -2.14 -7.06 -2.96
C ILE A 77 -2.84 -8.10 -3.85
N LEU A 78 -2.18 -9.22 -4.15
CA LEU A 78 -2.75 -10.31 -4.94
C LEU A 78 -4.01 -10.94 -4.30
N ASN A 79 -4.19 -10.80 -2.98
CA ASN A 79 -5.37 -11.27 -2.27
C ASN A 79 -6.47 -10.21 -2.14
N ASN A 80 -6.18 -8.95 -2.45
CA ASN A 80 -7.12 -7.84 -2.33
C ASN A 80 -7.85 -7.57 -3.65
N ASN A 81 -9.18 -7.58 -3.64
CA ASN A 81 -10.02 -7.38 -4.83
C ASN A 81 -10.66 -5.98 -4.93
N SER A 82 -10.35 -5.07 -4.00
CA SER A 82 -10.92 -3.70 -3.96
C SER A 82 -9.92 -2.64 -4.42
N LEU A 83 -8.63 -2.87 -4.26
CA LEU A 83 -7.58 -1.93 -4.67
C LEU A 83 -7.59 -1.76 -6.19
N LEU A 84 -7.57 -0.50 -6.61
CA LEU A 84 -7.62 -0.06 -8.01
C LEU A 84 -6.31 0.58 -8.46
N HIS A 85 -5.48 1.04 -7.52
CA HIS A 85 -4.17 1.58 -7.83
C HIS A 85 -3.17 1.32 -6.70
N VAL A 86 -1.98 0.84 -7.06
CA VAL A 86 -0.85 0.71 -6.15
C VAL A 86 0.41 1.28 -6.80
N SER A 87 1.16 2.06 -6.04
CA SER A 87 2.50 2.52 -6.41
C SER A 87 3.49 2.22 -5.29
N MET A 88 4.57 1.53 -5.62
CA MET A 88 5.65 1.16 -4.72
C MET A 88 6.96 1.11 -5.53
N GLU A 89 8.07 1.43 -4.87
CA GLU A 89 9.39 1.49 -5.50
C GLU A 89 9.91 0.10 -5.91
N VAL A 90 10.36 0.02 -7.16
CA VAL A 90 11.11 -1.11 -7.72
C VAL A 90 12.50 -0.60 -8.04
N TYR A 91 13.52 -1.23 -7.47
CA TYR A 91 14.90 -0.82 -7.65
C TYR A 91 15.60 -1.66 -8.73
N ALA A 92 16.64 -1.08 -9.33
CA ALA A 92 17.36 -1.71 -10.42
C ALA A 92 18.01 -3.04 -10.01
N ASP A 93 18.46 -3.14 -8.75
CA ASP A 93 19.12 -4.28 -8.14
C ASP A 93 18.16 -5.32 -7.51
N ASP A 94 16.84 -5.10 -7.60
CA ASP A 94 15.88 -6.10 -7.14
C ASP A 94 16.03 -7.42 -7.91
N THR A 95 15.85 -8.52 -7.17
CA THR A 95 15.88 -9.86 -7.77
C THR A 95 14.80 -10.00 -8.85
N PRO A 96 15.04 -10.82 -9.90
CA PRO A 96 14.01 -11.09 -10.91
C PRO A 96 12.70 -11.62 -10.30
N ALA A 97 12.79 -12.44 -9.25
CA ALA A 97 11.61 -12.98 -8.55
C ALA A 97 10.75 -11.88 -7.93
N LEU A 98 11.36 -10.90 -7.25
CA LEU A 98 10.63 -9.77 -6.67
C LEU A 98 10.01 -8.88 -7.77
N LYS A 99 10.75 -8.60 -8.84
CA LYS A 99 10.23 -7.81 -9.96
C LYS A 99 9.02 -8.47 -10.62
N ASN A 100 9.08 -9.79 -10.83
CA ASN A 100 7.96 -10.56 -11.37
C ASN A 100 6.75 -10.52 -10.43
N LEU A 101 6.95 -10.73 -9.12
CA LEU A 101 5.87 -10.68 -8.14
C LEU A 101 5.19 -9.30 -8.10
N ILE A 102 5.96 -8.20 -8.17
CA ILE A 102 5.40 -6.86 -8.24
C ILE A 102 4.64 -6.64 -9.56
N ALA A 103 5.15 -7.14 -10.68
CA ALA A 103 4.46 -7.06 -11.96
C ALA A 103 3.14 -7.85 -11.96
N GLU A 104 3.11 -9.04 -11.37
CA GLU A 104 1.88 -9.82 -11.17
C GLU A 104 0.86 -9.05 -10.31
N ALA A 105 1.31 -8.45 -9.20
CA ALA A 105 0.46 -7.61 -8.37
C ALA A 105 -0.09 -6.40 -9.16
N GLN A 106 0.70 -5.77 -10.03
CA GLN A 106 0.24 -4.69 -10.90
C GLN A 106 -0.80 -5.15 -11.93
N GLN A 107 -0.62 -6.33 -12.53
CA GLN A 107 -1.61 -6.92 -13.44
C GLN A 107 -2.93 -7.22 -12.71
N HIS A 108 -2.86 -7.74 -11.49
CA HIS A 108 -4.04 -7.97 -10.65
C HIS A 108 -4.80 -6.67 -10.35
N ILE A 109 -4.08 -5.60 -10.01
CA ILE A 109 -4.68 -4.27 -9.82
C ILE A 109 -5.36 -3.76 -11.10
N GLN A 110 -4.74 -3.96 -12.27
CA GLN A 110 -5.38 -3.61 -13.55
C GLN A 110 -6.67 -4.41 -13.76
N ALA A 111 -6.67 -5.71 -13.47
CA ALA A 111 -7.86 -6.54 -13.59
C ALA A 111 -8.99 -6.10 -12.64
N ASN A 112 -8.67 -5.61 -11.43
CA ASN A 112 -9.67 -5.02 -10.52
C ASN A 112 -10.27 -3.74 -11.12
N ASN A 113 -9.44 -2.88 -11.72
CA ASN A 113 -9.89 -1.65 -12.36
C ASN A 113 -10.82 -1.93 -13.56
N ASP A 114 -10.47 -2.91 -14.40
CA ASP A 114 -11.28 -3.32 -15.54
C ASP A 114 -12.66 -3.85 -15.10
N LYS A 115 -12.71 -4.65 -14.03
CA LYS A 115 -14.00 -5.11 -13.44
C LYS A 115 -14.84 -3.95 -12.91
N SER A 116 -14.21 -2.97 -12.26
CA SER A 116 -14.91 -1.80 -11.73
C SER A 116 -15.51 -0.93 -12.82
N THR A 117 -14.83 -0.78 -13.95
CA THR A 117 -15.30 0.02 -15.09
C THR A 117 -16.42 -0.67 -15.86
N MET A 118 -16.37 -2.01 -16.01
CA MET A 118 -17.45 -2.82 -16.61
C MET A 118 -18.72 -2.86 -15.75
N SER A 119 -18.63 -2.64 -14.44
CA SER A 119 -19.80 -2.61 -13.55
C SER A 119 -20.62 -1.32 -13.64
N LEU A 120 -20.15 -0.32 -14.40
CA LEU A 120 -20.75 1.02 -14.54
C LEU A 120 -21.40 1.26 -15.91
N THR A 121 -21.36 0.27 -16.81
CA THR A 121 -21.98 0.29 -18.16
C THR A 121 -23.17 -0.64 -18.23
#